data_AF-A0A353VP49-F1
#
_entry.id   AF-A0A353VP49-F1
#
_cell.length_a   1.000
_cell.length_b   1.000
_cell.length_c   1.000
_cell.angle_alpha   90.00
_cell.angle_beta   90.00
_cell.angle_gamma   90.00
#
_symmetry.space_group_name_H-M   'P 1'
#
loop_
_entity.id
_entity.type
_entity.pdbx_description
1 polymer ?
#
loop_
_entity_poly.entity_id
_entity_poly.type
_entity_poly.pdbx_seq_one_letter_code
_entity_poly.pdbx_strand_id
1 'polypeptide(L)'
;MKKMIVAAAVALVSFSASAQPKPAQQEADYQFTVIKENPITSVKNQYRSGTCWCFSTLGFLESEAIRINNIKDTTLYPDFSEMFVVSHSYKDRAVKYVRTDGHINFASGSEADDVLHVIEDYGLVPQSAMPGLQSLPIHGELDATTKAYVEAIAKNPNRTLSTTWKKGFDAIVDTYLGETPETFEYNGKTYTPASYRDEMRIVPSDYVTLTSFTHHPFYTSFIIEISDNWRWDSAYNIPLDEFMEVIYSAIDKGYTLAWGTDVSEKGFTRNGIGVLLEDVKATAGSDQERWVGKAGEKKEVAAELPMEAPVTQESRQEGFDNKTTTDDHGMQIFGLAKDQNGTNYFMVKNSWGTASKYGGIWYCSDSFVRAKSMDVVVHKDALSKDLKKKLGIK
;
A
#
# COMPACT_ATOMS: atom_id res chain seq x y z
N MET A 1 -13.63 43.30 -63.16
CA MET A 1 -12.15 43.36 -63.29
C MET A 1 -11.56 43.55 -61.90
N LYS A 2 -10.66 42.62 -61.49
CA LYS A 2 -9.45 42.78 -60.64
C LYS A 2 -9.55 43.77 -59.45
N LYS A 3 -9.27 43.41 -58.20
CA LYS A 3 -8.06 42.70 -57.71
C LYS A 3 -8.28 42.08 -56.32
N MET A 4 -7.72 40.88 -56.16
CA MET A 4 -7.39 40.20 -54.91
C MET A 4 -6.20 40.88 -54.21
N ILE A 5 -6.16 40.88 -52.86
CA ILE A 5 -4.96 40.81 -52.00
C ILE A 5 -5.39 40.11 -50.69
N VAL A 6 -5.26 38.78 -50.59
CA VAL A 6 -4.23 38.02 -49.84
C VAL A 6 -4.25 38.30 -48.32
N ALA A 7 -4.93 37.41 -47.58
CA ALA A 7 -4.78 37.26 -46.14
C ALA A 7 -3.67 36.23 -45.86
N ALA A 8 -2.65 36.64 -45.11
CA ALA A 8 -1.52 35.80 -44.72
C ALA A 8 -1.95 34.77 -43.66
N ALA A 9 -1.84 33.49 -43.99
CA ALA A 9 -1.90 32.40 -43.04
C ALA A 9 -0.54 32.28 -42.32
N VAL A 10 -0.50 32.61 -41.04
CA VAL A 10 0.65 32.31 -40.17
C VAL A 10 0.54 30.83 -39.80
N ALA A 11 1.36 30.00 -40.43
CA ALA A 11 1.58 28.62 -40.01
C ALA A 11 2.43 28.63 -38.73
N LEU A 12 1.80 28.31 -37.59
CA LEU A 12 2.50 27.96 -36.36
C LEU A 12 3.20 26.63 -36.56
N VAL A 13 4.51 26.68 -36.85
CA VAL A 13 5.39 25.50 -36.77
C VAL A 13 5.67 25.27 -35.29
N SER A 14 4.92 24.36 -34.68
CA SER A 14 5.21 23.85 -33.34
C SER A 14 6.51 23.06 -33.40
N PHE A 15 7.61 23.63 -32.90
CA PHE A 15 8.82 22.89 -32.62
C PHE A 15 8.53 21.93 -31.45
N SER A 16 8.34 20.65 -31.76
CA SER A 16 8.40 19.58 -30.76
C SER A 16 9.85 19.48 -30.28
N ALA A 17 10.16 20.14 -29.17
CA ALA A 17 11.40 19.92 -28.44
C ALA A 17 11.42 18.46 -27.98
N SER A 18 12.19 17.63 -28.66
CA SER A 18 12.52 16.29 -28.18
C SER A 18 13.39 16.48 -26.93
N ALA A 19 12.83 16.19 -25.76
CA ALA A 19 13.60 16.17 -24.52
C ALA A 19 14.75 15.18 -24.68
N GLN A 20 15.99 15.66 -24.55
CA GLN A 20 17.15 14.76 -24.47
C GLN A 20 16.99 13.87 -23.22
N PRO A 21 17.26 12.56 -23.31
CA PRO A 21 17.28 11.71 -22.13
C PRO A 21 18.31 12.27 -21.15
N LYS A 22 17.84 12.63 -19.94
CA LYS A 22 18.74 12.96 -18.82
C LYS A 22 19.70 11.77 -18.64
N PRO A 23 21.02 12.00 -18.49
CA PRO A 23 21.93 10.92 -18.13
C PRO A 23 21.41 10.27 -16.84
N ALA A 24 21.30 8.94 -16.85
CA ALA A 24 20.89 8.17 -15.67
C ALA A 24 21.86 8.49 -14.54
N GLN A 25 21.33 9.09 -13.47
CA GLN A 25 22.10 9.29 -12.25
C GLN A 25 22.51 7.91 -11.76
N GLN A 26 23.82 7.71 -11.53
CA GLN A 26 24.35 6.44 -11.06
C GLN A 26 23.74 6.17 -9.68
N GLU A 27 22.81 5.22 -9.61
CA GLU A 27 22.18 4.84 -8.35
C GLU A 27 23.23 4.25 -7.41
N ALA A 28 23.13 4.60 -6.13
CA ALA A 28 24.01 4.05 -5.10
C ALA A 28 23.85 2.53 -5.02
N ASP A 29 24.96 1.80 -4.88
CA ASP A 29 24.91 0.35 -4.79
C ASP A 29 24.78 -0.10 -3.33
N TYR A 30 23.55 -0.42 -2.93
CA TYR A 30 23.23 -0.92 -1.59
C TYR A 30 23.59 -2.41 -1.46
N GLN A 31 24.24 -2.77 -0.36
CA GLN A 31 24.52 -4.14 0.04
C GLN A 31 23.81 -4.45 1.35
N PHE A 32 22.83 -5.34 1.32
CA PHE A 32 22.03 -5.69 2.50
C PHE A 32 22.46 -7.00 3.14
N THR A 33 22.59 -6.99 4.45
CA THR A 33 22.73 -8.18 5.30
C THR A 33 21.44 -8.38 6.08
N VAL A 34 20.72 -9.48 5.83
CA VAL A 34 19.49 -9.83 6.56
C VAL A 34 19.84 -10.11 8.02
N ILE A 35 19.15 -9.41 8.94
CA ILE A 35 19.22 -9.67 10.39
C ILE A 35 18.18 -10.72 10.76
N LYS A 36 16.95 -10.54 10.28
CA LYS A 36 15.82 -11.41 10.58
C LYS A 36 14.75 -11.25 9.52
N GLU A 37 14.14 -12.36 9.12
CA GLU A 37 12.98 -12.35 8.24
C GLU A 37 12.00 -13.42 8.72
N ASN A 38 10.71 -13.10 8.64
CA ASN A 38 9.63 -14.00 8.99
C ASN A 38 9.00 -14.59 7.72
N PRO A 39 8.40 -15.79 7.79
CA PRO A 39 7.87 -16.45 6.61
C PRO A 39 6.85 -15.60 5.85
N ILE A 40 7.04 -15.51 4.53
CA ILE A 40 6.10 -14.90 3.58
C ILE A 40 5.79 -15.86 2.44
N THR A 41 4.66 -15.67 1.80
CA THR A 41 4.32 -16.30 0.52
C THR A 41 4.99 -15.56 -0.66
N SER A 42 4.84 -16.11 -1.87
CA SER A 42 5.37 -15.50 -3.09
C SER A 42 4.88 -14.06 -3.30
N VAL A 43 5.71 -13.25 -3.95
CA VAL A 43 5.35 -11.91 -4.41
C VAL A 43 4.24 -12.02 -5.47
N LYS A 44 3.18 -11.23 -5.29
CA LYS A 44 2.04 -11.14 -6.19
C LYS A 44 2.14 -9.92 -7.11
N ASN A 45 1.21 -9.78 -8.06
CA ASN A 45 1.20 -8.68 -9.01
C ASN A 45 -0.21 -8.11 -9.22
N GLN A 46 -0.50 -6.96 -8.59
CA GLN A 46 -1.76 -6.23 -8.76
C GLN A 46 -1.92 -5.60 -10.14
N TYR A 47 -0.82 -5.51 -10.90
CA TYR A 47 -0.73 -4.96 -12.25
C TYR A 47 -1.45 -3.61 -12.40
N ARG A 48 -2.47 -3.51 -13.26
CA ARG A 48 -3.15 -2.26 -13.59
C ARG A 48 -4.45 -2.14 -12.80
N SER A 49 -4.32 -2.23 -11.48
CA SER A 49 -5.40 -2.02 -10.52
C SER A 49 -4.91 -1.30 -9.27
N GLY A 50 -5.77 -0.51 -8.63
CA GLY A 50 -5.49 0.19 -7.37
C GLY A 50 -5.74 -0.67 -6.13
N THR A 51 -5.32 -1.94 -6.14
CA THR A 51 -5.72 -2.95 -5.13
C THR A 51 -4.59 -3.35 -4.17
N CYS A 52 -3.55 -2.53 -4.04
CA CYS A 52 -2.40 -2.80 -3.17
C CYS A 52 -2.80 -3.11 -1.72
N TRP A 53 -3.79 -2.41 -1.18
CA TRP A 53 -4.39 -2.64 0.13
C TRP A 53 -4.86 -4.10 0.33
N CYS A 54 -5.43 -4.71 -0.70
CA CYS A 54 -5.89 -6.09 -0.66
C CYS A 54 -4.71 -7.07 -0.76
N PHE A 55 -3.84 -6.90 -1.75
CA PHE A 55 -2.67 -7.76 -1.96
C PHE A 55 -1.71 -7.77 -0.76
N SER A 56 -1.46 -6.60 -0.18
CA SER A 56 -0.57 -6.44 0.99
C SER A 56 -1.18 -7.08 2.24
N THR A 57 -2.46 -6.82 2.51
CA THR A 57 -3.13 -7.35 3.71
C THR A 57 -3.39 -8.85 3.60
N LEU A 58 -3.77 -9.37 2.43
CA LEU A 58 -3.84 -10.82 2.23
C LEU A 58 -2.46 -11.47 2.34
N GLY A 59 -1.39 -10.86 1.82
CA GLY A 59 -0.02 -11.34 2.03
C GLY A 59 0.39 -11.38 3.51
N PHE A 60 -0.01 -10.35 4.27
CA PHE A 60 0.11 -10.33 5.73
C PHE A 60 -0.68 -11.46 6.40
N LEU A 61 -1.95 -11.66 6.04
CA LEU A 61 -2.80 -12.71 6.61
C LEU A 61 -2.37 -14.12 6.20
N GLU A 62 -1.80 -14.30 5.02
CA GLU A 62 -1.16 -15.56 4.61
C GLU A 62 0.03 -15.88 5.53
N SER A 63 0.83 -14.86 5.87
CA SER A 63 1.96 -14.98 6.80
C SER A 63 1.48 -15.27 8.23
N GLU A 64 0.35 -14.69 8.63
CA GLU A 64 -0.33 -15.02 9.89
C GLU A 64 -0.86 -16.45 9.91
N ALA A 65 -1.51 -16.92 8.84
CA ALA A 65 -1.96 -18.30 8.72
C ALA A 65 -0.77 -19.29 8.80
N ILE A 66 0.36 -18.97 8.17
CA ILE A 66 1.61 -19.74 8.30
C ILE A 66 2.08 -19.77 9.77
N ARG A 67 2.12 -18.61 10.44
CA ARG A 67 2.56 -18.48 11.83
C ARG A 67 1.64 -19.23 12.80
N ILE A 68 0.34 -18.99 12.73
CA ILE A 68 -0.69 -19.55 13.64
C ILE A 68 -0.80 -21.07 13.48
N ASN A 69 -0.71 -21.57 12.25
CA ASN A 69 -0.78 -23.01 11.98
C ASN A 69 0.59 -23.69 12.00
N ASN A 70 1.67 -22.93 12.26
CA ASN A 70 3.05 -23.41 12.29
C ASN A 70 3.44 -24.20 11.01
N ILE A 71 3.01 -23.71 9.85
CA ILE A 71 3.22 -24.37 8.55
C ILE A 71 4.72 -24.30 8.21
N LYS A 72 5.35 -25.45 8.02
CA LYS A 72 6.78 -25.55 7.63
C LYS A 72 6.99 -25.97 6.19
N ASP A 73 6.04 -26.71 5.63
CA ASP A 73 6.06 -27.11 4.24
C ASP A 73 5.54 -25.96 3.38
N THR A 74 6.41 -25.37 2.57
CA THR A 74 6.08 -24.23 1.71
C THR A 74 5.06 -24.59 0.63
N THR A 75 4.86 -25.88 0.32
CA THR A 75 3.82 -26.33 -0.62
C THR A 75 2.41 -26.23 -0.03
N LEU A 76 2.30 -26.06 1.29
CA LEU A 76 1.06 -25.86 2.02
C LEU A 76 0.80 -24.39 2.37
N TYR A 77 1.62 -23.47 1.87
CA TYR A 77 1.40 -22.05 2.09
C TYR A 77 0.07 -21.63 1.45
N PRO A 78 -0.75 -20.87 2.18
CA PRO A 78 -2.02 -20.39 1.64
C PRO A 78 -1.79 -19.40 0.50
N ASP A 79 -2.75 -19.35 -0.40
CA ASP A 79 -2.85 -18.35 -1.46
C ASP A 79 -4.29 -17.86 -1.48
N PHE A 80 -4.54 -16.66 -0.98
CA PHE A 80 -5.90 -16.12 -0.81
C PHE A 80 -6.33 -15.30 -2.02
N SER A 81 -7.63 -15.31 -2.33
CA SER A 81 -8.15 -14.56 -3.47
C SER A 81 -8.32 -13.08 -3.15
N GLU A 82 -7.54 -12.23 -3.82
CA GLU A 82 -7.76 -10.78 -3.77
C GLU A 82 -9.09 -10.40 -4.41
N MET A 83 -9.50 -11.08 -5.48
CA MET A 83 -10.72 -10.71 -6.24
C MET A 83 -12.00 -10.96 -5.45
N PHE A 84 -12.00 -11.95 -4.56
CA PHE A 84 -13.08 -12.14 -3.59
C PHE A 84 -13.23 -10.92 -2.69
N VAL A 85 -12.13 -10.45 -2.12
CA VAL A 85 -12.13 -9.31 -1.21
C VAL A 85 -12.48 -8.00 -1.93
N VAL A 86 -11.87 -7.76 -3.10
CA VAL A 86 -12.13 -6.57 -3.92
C VAL A 86 -13.60 -6.52 -4.36
N SER A 87 -14.20 -7.66 -4.73
CA SER A 87 -15.62 -7.72 -5.10
C SER A 87 -16.54 -7.25 -3.96
N HIS A 88 -16.35 -7.78 -2.75
CA HIS A 88 -17.14 -7.38 -1.59
C HIS A 88 -16.90 -5.92 -1.18
N SER A 89 -15.65 -5.45 -1.19
CA SER A 89 -15.31 -4.06 -0.88
C SER A 89 -16.02 -3.06 -1.82
N TYR A 90 -16.02 -3.30 -3.14
CA TYR A 90 -16.74 -2.41 -4.08
C TYR A 90 -18.24 -2.36 -3.78
N LYS A 91 -18.85 -3.50 -3.47
CA LYS A 91 -20.29 -3.62 -3.18
C LYS A 91 -20.66 -2.90 -1.88
N ASP A 92 -19.88 -3.08 -0.82
CA ASP A 92 -20.08 -2.39 0.46
C ASP A 92 -19.88 -0.88 0.33
N ARG A 93 -18.80 -0.47 -0.35
CA ARG A 93 -18.48 0.93 -0.57
C ARG A 93 -19.54 1.63 -1.40
N ALA A 94 -20.12 0.96 -2.40
CA ALA A 94 -21.22 1.51 -3.18
C ALA A 94 -22.43 1.82 -2.30
N VAL A 95 -22.74 0.92 -1.35
CA VAL A 95 -23.81 1.14 -0.38
C VAL A 95 -23.50 2.33 0.53
N LYS A 96 -22.28 2.44 1.06
CA LYS A 96 -21.92 3.58 1.92
C LYS A 96 -21.90 4.90 1.16
N TYR A 97 -21.35 4.91 -0.06
CA TYR A 97 -21.29 6.08 -0.93
C TYR A 97 -22.68 6.67 -1.18
N VAL A 98 -23.64 5.82 -1.56
CA VAL A 98 -25.03 6.23 -1.77
C VAL A 98 -25.68 6.72 -0.47
N ARG A 99 -25.41 6.08 0.68
CA ARG A 99 -25.94 6.52 2.00
C ARG A 99 -25.40 7.89 2.43
N THR A 100 -24.19 8.23 2.00
CA THR A 100 -23.56 9.51 2.29
C THR A 100 -23.81 10.55 1.20
N ASP A 101 -24.78 10.33 0.31
CA ASP A 101 -25.10 11.24 -0.81
C ASP A 101 -23.87 11.58 -1.69
N GLY A 102 -22.94 10.63 -1.81
CA GLY A 102 -21.69 10.79 -2.57
C GLY A 102 -20.58 11.59 -1.88
N HIS A 103 -20.67 11.82 -0.56
CA HIS A 103 -19.71 12.60 0.22
C HIS A 103 -18.50 11.82 0.78
N ILE A 104 -18.32 10.55 0.38
CA ILE A 104 -17.09 9.78 0.64
C ILE A 104 -16.40 9.45 -0.68
N ASN A 105 -15.14 9.01 -0.62
CA ASN A 105 -14.42 8.55 -1.80
C ASN A 105 -15.07 7.28 -2.39
N PHE A 106 -15.11 7.21 -3.73
CA PHE A 106 -15.40 5.99 -4.47
C PHE A 106 -14.33 5.81 -5.55
N ALA A 107 -13.29 5.07 -5.20
CA ALA A 107 -12.13 4.76 -6.03
C ALA A 107 -11.72 3.29 -5.84
N SER A 108 -10.62 2.85 -6.45
CA SER A 108 -10.11 1.48 -6.30
C SER A 108 -9.29 1.24 -5.03
N GLY A 109 -8.68 2.28 -4.46
CA GLY A 109 -7.86 2.22 -3.24
C GLY A 109 -8.68 1.97 -1.97
N SER A 110 -8.07 1.41 -0.93
CA SER A 110 -8.65 1.20 0.39
C SER A 110 -7.53 0.96 1.41
N GLU A 111 -7.88 0.44 2.58
CA GLU A 111 -6.98 0.20 3.70
C GLU A 111 -7.03 -1.26 4.13
N ALA A 112 -6.09 -1.66 4.98
CA ALA A 112 -6.02 -3.02 5.51
C ALA A 112 -7.28 -3.40 6.31
N ASP A 113 -7.88 -2.46 7.04
CA ASP A 113 -9.11 -2.70 7.80
C ASP A 113 -10.30 -3.09 6.90
N ASP A 114 -10.38 -2.61 5.66
CA ASP A 114 -11.41 -3.04 4.70
C ASP A 114 -11.33 -4.56 4.44
N VAL A 115 -10.12 -5.10 4.32
CA VAL A 115 -9.90 -6.54 4.16
C VAL A 115 -10.36 -7.30 5.39
N LEU A 116 -10.07 -6.79 6.60
CA LEU A 116 -10.50 -7.41 7.86
C LEU A 116 -12.03 -7.45 7.98
N HIS A 117 -12.71 -6.36 7.63
CA HIS A 117 -14.19 -6.32 7.57
C HIS A 117 -14.74 -7.34 6.59
N VAL A 118 -14.18 -7.41 5.39
CA VAL A 118 -14.65 -8.38 4.39
C VAL A 118 -14.46 -9.82 4.88
N ILE A 119 -13.35 -10.12 5.55
CA ILE A 119 -13.11 -11.45 6.11
C ILE A 119 -14.04 -11.76 7.28
N GLU A 120 -14.37 -10.78 8.10
CA GLU A 120 -15.34 -10.93 9.20
C GLU A 120 -16.74 -11.24 8.64
N ASP A 121 -17.20 -10.41 7.70
CA ASP A 121 -18.57 -10.44 7.17
C ASP A 121 -18.81 -11.57 6.16
N TYR A 122 -17.81 -11.86 5.31
CA TYR A 122 -17.96 -12.73 4.14
C TYR A 122 -17.01 -13.92 4.13
N GLY A 123 -15.99 -13.97 5.00
CA GLY A 123 -15.04 -15.07 5.08
C GLY A 123 -13.87 -14.94 4.10
N LEU A 124 -13.26 -16.06 3.74
CA LEU A 124 -12.04 -16.10 2.92
C LEU A 124 -12.13 -17.24 1.91
N VAL A 125 -11.51 -17.08 0.74
CA VAL A 125 -11.44 -18.14 -0.27
C VAL A 125 -10.01 -18.29 -0.80
N PRO A 126 -9.58 -19.51 -1.19
CA PRO A 126 -8.30 -19.67 -1.87
C PRO A 126 -8.35 -19.04 -3.25
N GLN A 127 -7.19 -18.62 -3.76
CA GLN A 127 -7.03 -18.09 -5.11
C GLN A 127 -7.59 -19.04 -6.19
N SER A 128 -7.54 -20.36 -5.96
CA SER A 128 -8.11 -21.36 -6.87
C SER A 128 -9.65 -21.34 -6.96
N ALA A 129 -10.35 -20.84 -5.94
CA ALA A 129 -11.81 -20.74 -5.93
C ALA A 129 -12.31 -19.48 -6.66
N MET A 130 -11.53 -18.40 -6.65
CA MET A 130 -11.84 -17.16 -7.35
C MET A 130 -10.56 -16.48 -7.88
N PRO A 131 -9.99 -16.96 -9.00
CA PRO A 131 -8.71 -16.44 -9.51
C PRO A 131 -8.82 -15.06 -10.18
N GLY A 132 -10.04 -14.56 -10.38
CA GLY A 132 -10.33 -13.46 -11.30
C GLY A 132 -10.51 -13.94 -12.75
N LEU A 133 -10.99 -13.05 -13.61
CA LEU A 133 -11.28 -13.36 -15.03
C LEU A 133 -10.13 -13.04 -15.99
N GLN A 134 -9.10 -12.35 -15.51
CA GLN A 134 -7.91 -11.99 -16.28
C GLN A 134 -6.66 -12.59 -15.62
N SER A 135 -5.62 -12.86 -16.42
CA SER A 135 -4.36 -13.41 -15.91
C SER A 135 -3.63 -12.46 -14.97
N LEU A 136 -3.82 -11.14 -15.14
CA LEU A 136 -3.41 -10.09 -14.22
C LEU A 136 -4.54 -9.06 -14.11
N PRO A 137 -4.73 -8.41 -12.94
CA PRO A 137 -5.81 -7.44 -12.77
C PRO A 137 -5.67 -6.21 -13.67
N ILE A 138 -6.74 -5.88 -14.39
CA ILE A 138 -6.86 -4.64 -15.19
C ILE A 138 -8.26 -4.08 -14.92
N HIS A 139 -8.35 -3.08 -14.04
CA HIS A 139 -9.65 -2.63 -13.49
C HIS A 139 -10.09 -1.25 -13.97
N GLY A 140 -9.38 -0.62 -14.92
CA GLY A 140 -9.73 0.74 -15.37
C GLY A 140 -11.18 0.89 -15.87
N GLU A 141 -11.72 -0.12 -16.57
CA GLU A 141 -13.12 -0.12 -17.00
C GLU A 141 -14.09 -0.37 -15.84
N LEU A 142 -13.76 -1.31 -14.95
CA LEU A 142 -14.53 -1.59 -13.74
C LEU A 142 -14.66 -0.32 -12.89
N ASP A 143 -13.55 0.36 -12.62
CA ASP A 143 -13.46 1.57 -11.79
C ASP A 143 -14.33 2.68 -12.38
N ALA A 144 -14.18 2.96 -13.68
CA ALA A 144 -14.94 4.01 -14.36
C ALA A 144 -16.45 3.69 -14.38
N THR A 145 -16.81 2.44 -14.67
CA THR A 145 -18.20 2.02 -14.82
C THR A 145 -18.92 2.00 -13.47
N THR A 146 -18.30 1.44 -12.44
CA THR A 146 -18.86 1.38 -11.09
C THR A 146 -19.02 2.76 -10.49
N LYS A 147 -18.02 3.65 -10.65
CA LYS A 147 -18.11 5.05 -10.21
C LYS A 147 -19.27 5.78 -10.88
N ALA A 148 -19.36 5.73 -12.21
CA ALA A 148 -20.44 6.38 -12.95
C ALA A 148 -21.83 5.86 -12.53
N TYR A 149 -21.94 4.55 -12.25
CA TYR A 149 -23.17 3.94 -11.76
C TYR A 149 -23.57 4.52 -10.41
N VAL A 150 -22.69 4.48 -9.40
CA VAL A 150 -23.04 4.92 -8.03
C VAL A 150 -23.26 6.44 -7.94
N GLU A 151 -22.54 7.24 -8.74
CA GLU A 151 -22.80 8.68 -8.86
C GLU A 151 -24.21 8.98 -9.40
N ALA A 152 -24.70 8.18 -10.35
CA ALA A 152 -26.06 8.31 -10.86
C ALA A 152 -27.11 7.93 -9.81
N ILE A 153 -26.83 6.90 -9.00
CA ILE A 153 -27.71 6.48 -7.90
C ILE A 153 -27.74 7.53 -6.80
N ALA A 154 -26.59 8.07 -6.38
CA ALA A 154 -26.47 9.08 -5.32
C ALA A 154 -27.21 10.38 -5.67
N LYS A 155 -27.30 10.75 -6.96
CA LYS A 155 -28.13 11.89 -7.42
C LYS A 155 -29.64 11.71 -7.15
N ASN A 156 -30.10 10.49 -6.86
CA ASN A 156 -31.48 10.14 -6.53
C ASN A 156 -32.52 10.87 -7.41
N PRO A 157 -32.45 10.75 -8.76
CA PRO A 157 -33.33 11.51 -9.65
C PRO A 157 -34.81 11.18 -9.46
N ASN A 158 -35.10 9.96 -8.98
CA ASN A 158 -36.46 9.49 -8.70
C ASN A 158 -37.02 10.03 -7.37
N ARG A 159 -36.22 10.75 -6.57
CA ARG A 159 -36.51 11.16 -5.18
C ARG A 159 -36.75 10.00 -4.21
N THR A 160 -36.70 8.76 -4.69
CA THR A 160 -36.75 7.52 -3.92
C THR A 160 -35.90 6.50 -4.67
N LEU A 161 -34.97 5.88 -3.97
CA LEU A 161 -34.09 4.88 -4.56
C LEU A 161 -34.87 3.60 -4.89
N SER A 162 -34.55 3.00 -6.04
CA SER A 162 -35.11 1.69 -6.38
C SER A 162 -34.51 0.60 -5.47
N THR A 163 -35.20 -0.53 -5.34
CA THR A 163 -34.63 -1.72 -4.70
C THR A 163 -33.70 -2.50 -5.63
N THR A 164 -33.60 -2.11 -6.90
CA THR A 164 -32.91 -2.85 -7.97
C THR A 164 -31.48 -2.40 -8.21
N TRP A 165 -31.10 -1.18 -7.80
CA TRP A 165 -29.78 -0.64 -8.16
C TRP A 165 -28.62 -1.48 -7.62
N LYS A 166 -28.78 -2.07 -6.43
CA LYS A 166 -27.75 -2.95 -5.84
C LYS A 166 -27.48 -4.15 -6.72
N LYS A 167 -28.53 -4.85 -7.16
CA LYS A 167 -28.40 -5.99 -8.10
C LYS A 167 -27.74 -5.59 -9.41
N GLY A 168 -28.05 -4.39 -9.92
CA GLY A 168 -27.41 -3.86 -11.11
C GLY A 168 -25.92 -3.58 -10.90
N PHE A 169 -25.56 -3.01 -9.75
CA PHE A 169 -24.17 -2.78 -9.37
C PHE A 169 -23.40 -4.09 -9.17
N ASP A 170 -23.97 -5.03 -8.42
CA ASP A 170 -23.37 -6.35 -8.17
C ASP A 170 -23.08 -7.08 -9.48
N ALA A 171 -24.04 -7.08 -10.42
CA ALA A 171 -23.86 -7.69 -11.74
C ALA A 171 -22.73 -7.05 -12.56
N ILE A 172 -22.52 -5.72 -12.44
CA ILE A 172 -21.37 -5.06 -13.06
C ILE A 172 -20.08 -5.60 -12.45
N VAL A 173 -19.96 -5.59 -11.12
CA VAL A 173 -18.77 -6.09 -10.42
C VAL A 173 -18.47 -7.55 -10.78
N ASP A 174 -19.48 -8.42 -10.70
CA ASP A 174 -19.35 -9.85 -10.97
C ASP A 174 -18.96 -10.13 -12.44
N THR A 175 -19.40 -9.29 -13.38
CA THR A 175 -19.01 -9.40 -14.80
C THR A 175 -17.50 -9.17 -15.01
N TYR A 176 -16.87 -8.32 -14.19
CA TYR A 176 -15.44 -8.00 -14.29
C TYR A 176 -14.56 -8.89 -13.42
N LEU A 177 -15.04 -9.29 -12.24
CA LEU A 177 -14.24 -9.99 -11.24
C LEU A 177 -14.58 -11.48 -11.08
N GLY A 178 -15.74 -11.91 -11.59
CA GLY A 178 -16.33 -13.22 -11.33
C GLY A 178 -17.32 -13.18 -10.16
N GLU A 179 -18.25 -14.13 -10.14
CA GLU A 179 -19.19 -14.32 -9.04
C GLU A 179 -18.46 -14.88 -7.80
N THR A 180 -18.79 -14.35 -6.62
CA THR A 180 -18.24 -14.81 -5.35
C THR A 180 -18.80 -16.19 -4.98
N PRO A 181 -17.98 -17.22 -4.73
CA PRO A 181 -18.48 -18.57 -4.50
C PRO A 181 -19.12 -18.72 -3.10
N GLU A 182 -20.32 -19.30 -3.05
CA GLU A 182 -20.95 -19.70 -1.79
C GLU A 182 -20.29 -20.96 -1.17
N THR A 183 -19.84 -21.87 -2.04
CA THR A 183 -19.10 -23.08 -1.68
C THR A 183 -18.03 -23.40 -2.71
N PHE A 184 -16.94 -24.04 -2.29
CA PHE A 184 -15.86 -24.47 -3.18
C PHE A 184 -15.15 -25.73 -2.64
N GLU A 185 -14.51 -26.47 -3.53
CA GLU A 185 -13.65 -27.60 -3.18
C GLU A 185 -12.20 -27.14 -3.01
N TYR A 186 -11.57 -27.51 -1.89
CA TYR A 186 -10.16 -27.26 -1.65
C TYR A 186 -9.53 -28.44 -0.92
N ASN A 187 -8.46 -29.01 -1.46
CA ASN A 187 -7.77 -30.19 -0.91
C ASN A 187 -8.71 -31.37 -0.55
N GLY A 188 -9.71 -31.62 -1.40
CA GLY A 188 -10.67 -32.74 -1.25
C GLY A 188 -11.72 -32.54 -0.16
N LYS A 189 -11.91 -31.31 0.33
CA LYS A 189 -12.98 -30.92 1.25
C LYS A 189 -13.80 -29.78 0.62
N THR A 190 -15.11 -29.82 0.82
CA THR A 190 -16.01 -28.69 0.53
C THR A 190 -15.96 -27.67 1.66
N TYR A 191 -15.79 -26.40 1.30
CA TYR A 191 -15.84 -25.27 2.23
C TYR A 191 -16.87 -24.24 1.79
N THR A 192 -17.40 -23.50 2.76
CA THR A 192 -17.90 -22.12 2.59
C THR A 192 -16.76 -21.14 2.87
N PRO A 193 -16.83 -19.88 2.39
CA PRO A 193 -15.84 -18.85 2.72
C PRO A 193 -15.58 -18.70 4.23
N ALA A 194 -16.64 -18.73 5.05
CA ALA A 194 -16.52 -18.65 6.50
C ALA A 194 -15.75 -19.85 7.09
N SER A 195 -16.12 -21.07 6.69
CA SER A 195 -15.43 -22.28 7.19
C SER A 195 -13.96 -22.36 6.76
N TYR A 196 -13.59 -21.79 5.61
CA TYR A 196 -12.20 -21.75 5.16
C TYR A 196 -11.37 -20.72 5.93
N ARG A 197 -11.94 -19.53 6.22
CA ARG A 197 -11.33 -18.58 7.18
C ARG A 197 -11.06 -19.25 8.53
N ASP A 198 -12.04 -19.99 9.05
CA ASP A 198 -11.93 -20.67 10.34
C ASP A 198 -10.86 -21.79 10.32
N GLU A 199 -10.74 -22.55 9.21
CA GLU A 199 -9.65 -23.52 9.01
C GLU A 199 -8.27 -22.83 9.01
N MET A 200 -8.18 -21.62 8.44
CA MET A 200 -6.96 -20.79 8.49
C MET A 200 -6.71 -20.14 9.86
N ARG A 201 -7.67 -20.22 10.78
CA ARG A 201 -7.63 -19.63 12.14
C ARG A 201 -7.41 -18.12 12.15
N ILE A 202 -7.91 -17.44 11.12
CA ILE A 202 -7.88 -15.98 11.05
C ILE A 202 -9.11 -15.45 11.77
N VAL A 203 -8.87 -14.68 12.83
CA VAL A 203 -9.90 -13.98 13.59
C VAL A 203 -9.66 -12.48 13.41
N PRO A 204 -10.47 -11.77 12.59
CA PRO A 204 -10.26 -10.35 12.30
C PRO A 204 -10.11 -9.47 13.56
N SER A 205 -10.84 -9.80 14.63
CA SER A 205 -10.72 -9.07 15.89
C SER A 205 -9.39 -9.23 16.63
N ASP A 206 -8.49 -10.12 16.20
CA ASP A 206 -7.16 -10.28 16.82
C ASP A 206 -6.13 -9.28 16.29
N TYR A 207 -6.49 -8.49 15.29
CA TYR A 207 -5.66 -7.47 14.68
C TYR A 207 -6.02 -6.08 15.19
N VAL A 208 -5.04 -5.18 15.19
CA VAL A 208 -5.21 -3.76 15.52
C VAL A 208 -4.40 -2.88 14.60
N THR A 209 -4.97 -1.72 14.28
CA THR A 209 -4.34 -0.67 13.50
C THR A 209 -3.70 0.35 14.44
N LEU A 210 -2.42 0.66 14.21
CA LEU A 210 -1.66 1.65 14.97
C LEU A 210 -1.24 2.79 14.05
N THR A 211 -1.25 4.01 14.57
CA THR A 211 -0.73 5.20 13.90
C THR A 211 0.00 6.12 14.89
N SER A 212 0.58 7.20 14.40
CA SER A 212 1.35 8.15 15.22
C SER A 212 1.23 9.57 14.67
N PHE A 213 0.32 10.36 15.24
CA PHE A 213 0.08 11.76 14.94
C PHE A 213 -0.26 12.57 16.20
N THR A 214 -0.09 13.89 16.14
CA THR A 214 -0.26 14.80 17.29
C THR A 214 -1.53 15.66 17.23
N HIS A 215 -2.27 15.63 16.12
CA HIS A 215 -3.58 16.32 16.03
C HIS A 215 -4.68 15.62 16.83
N HIS A 216 -4.42 14.41 17.33
CA HIS A 216 -5.23 13.71 18.34
C HIS A 216 -4.37 13.27 19.54
N PRO A 217 -4.93 13.14 20.75
CA PRO A 217 -4.18 12.67 21.92
C PRO A 217 -3.60 11.26 21.73
N PHE A 218 -2.36 11.03 22.20
CA PHE A 218 -1.81 9.69 22.28
C PHE A 218 -2.60 8.79 23.23
N TYR A 219 -2.51 7.48 22.97
CA TYR A 219 -3.20 6.39 23.65
C TYR A 219 -4.73 6.48 23.58
N THR A 220 -5.23 7.15 22.54
CA THR A 220 -6.64 7.15 22.14
C THR A 220 -6.77 6.58 20.73
N SER A 221 -7.99 6.24 20.32
CA SER A 221 -8.29 5.84 18.95
C SER A 221 -8.95 7.00 18.19
N PHE A 222 -8.59 7.20 16.93
CA PHE A 222 -9.26 8.14 16.05
C PHE A 222 -9.30 7.60 14.62
N ILE A 223 -10.18 8.17 13.80
CA ILE A 223 -10.30 7.85 12.38
C ILE A 223 -9.23 8.64 11.63
N ILE A 224 -8.29 7.94 10.99
CA ILE A 224 -7.28 8.60 10.16
C ILE A 224 -8.00 9.28 8.99
N GLU A 225 -7.82 10.60 8.86
CA GLU A 225 -8.60 11.42 7.93
C GLU A 225 -8.06 11.37 6.48
N ILE A 226 -8.14 10.19 5.88
CA ILE A 226 -7.74 9.91 4.50
C ILE A 226 -8.90 9.36 3.66
N SER A 227 -8.81 9.55 2.34
CA SER A 227 -9.89 9.22 1.41
C SER A 227 -10.21 7.74 1.36
N ASP A 228 -9.19 6.90 1.55
CA ASP A 228 -9.30 5.44 1.45
C ASP A 228 -9.84 4.80 2.74
N ASN A 229 -9.90 5.55 3.86
CA ASN A 229 -10.63 5.21 5.08
C ASN A 229 -12.14 5.46 4.93
N TRP A 230 -12.71 4.97 3.84
CA TRP A 230 -14.12 5.15 3.56
C TRP A 230 -15.00 4.44 4.59
N ARG A 231 -14.49 3.40 5.29
CA ARG A 231 -15.18 2.70 6.38
C ARG A 231 -15.20 3.47 7.70
N TRP A 232 -14.34 4.48 7.86
CA TRP A 232 -14.15 5.25 9.10
C TRP A 232 -13.67 4.37 10.26
N ASP A 233 -12.74 3.47 9.94
CA ASP A 233 -12.06 2.65 10.93
C ASP A 233 -11.12 3.50 11.79
N SER A 234 -11.00 3.12 13.06
CA SER A 234 -10.18 3.85 14.02
C SER A 234 -8.85 3.16 14.24
N ALA A 235 -7.77 3.94 14.25
CA ALA A 235 -6.43 3.48 14.60
C ALA A 235 -6.06 3.96 16.01
N TYR A 236 -5.32 3.14 16.77
CA TYR A 236 -4.74 3.56 18.03
C TYR A 236 -3.55 4.48 17.79
N ASN A 237 -3.59 5.67 18.38
CA ASN A 237 -2.56 6.67 18.24
C ASN A 237 -1.50 6.51 19.32
N ILE A 238 -0.21 6.42 18.95
CA ILE A 238 0.90 6.26 19.89
C ILE A 238 2.08 7.17 19.53
N PRO A 239 2.97 7.51 20.47
CA PRO A 239 4.17 8.28 20.16
C PRO A 239 5.04 7.58 19.12
N LEU A 240 5.69 8.35 18.25
CA LEU A 240 6.46 7.84 17.10
C LEU A 240 7.52 6.81 17.48
N ASP A 241 8.20 6.98 18.62
CA ASP A 241 9.19 6.00 19.08
C ASP A 241 8.54 4.67 19.50
N GLU A 242 7.38 4.71 20.17
CA GLU A 242 6.61 3.49 20.49
C GLU A 242 6.05 2.84 19.22
N PHE A 243 5.65 3.64 18.22
CA PHE A 243 5.23 3.15 16.90
C PHE A 243 6.35 2.36 16.22
N MET A 244 7.55 2.93 16.15
CA MET A 244 8.70 2.23 15.58
C MET A 244 9.10 1.00 16.41
N GLU A 245 9.06 1.08 17.74
CA GLU A 245 9.32 -0.05 18.64
C GLU A 245 8.37 -1.24 18.37
N VAL A 246 7.10 -0.98 18.06
CA VAL A 246 6.16 -2.04 17.68
C VAL A 246 6.63 -2.75 16.41
N ILE A 247 7.01 -2.02 15.36
CA ILE A 247 7.45 -2.63 14.10
C ILE A 247 8.70 -3.51 14.33
N TYR A 248 9.71 -2.98 15.02
CA TYR A 248 10.92 -3.74 15.36
C TYR A 248 10.61 -4.98 16.20
N SER A 249 9.84 -4.83 17.28
CA SER A 249 9.56 -5.92 18.21
C SER A 249 8.62 -6.97 17.63
N ALA A 250 7.71 -6.59 16.72
CA ALA A 250 6.86 -7.53 15.98
C ALA A 250 7.72 -8.46 15.11
N ILE A 251 8.65 -7.90 14.33
CA ILE A 251 9.59 -8.68 13.52
C ILE A 251 10.41 -9.61 14.42
N ASP A 252 10.92 -9.11 15.55
CA ASP A 252 11.69 -9.94 16.47
C ASP A 252 10.87 -11.05 17.14
N LYS A 253 9.57 -10.84 17.36
CA LYS A 253 8.69 -11.89 17.92
C LYS A 253 8.16 -12.87 16.88
N GLY A 254 8.54 -12.74 15.61
CA GLY A 254 8.10 -13.63 14.54
C GLY A 254 6.82 -13.22 13.81
N TYR A 255 6.40 -11.96 13.96
CA TYR A 255 5.23 -11.39 13.28
C TYR A 255 5.64 -10.62 12.03
N THR A 256 4.70 -10.45 11.11
CA THR A 256 4.79 -9.49 10.00
C THR A 256 3.76 -8.39 10.22
N LEU A 257 3.76 -7.34 9.40
CA LEU A 257 2.79 -6.25 9.50
C LEU A 257 2.27 -5.89 8.10
N ALA A 258 0.97 -5.61 7.98
CA ALA A 258 0.48 -4.82 6.85
C ALA A 258 0.82 -3.35 7.12
N TRP A 259 1.29 -2.64 6.10
CA TRP A 259 1.90 -1.33 6.21
C TRP A 259 1.34 -0.38 5.15
N GLY A 260 0.61 0.64 5.58
CA GLY A 260 0.20 1.77 4.76
C GLY A 260 1.24 2.87 4.80
N THR A 261 1.58 3.44 3.65
CA THR A 261 2.64 4.45 3.53
C THR A 261 2.47 5.32 2.31
N ASP A 262 3.09 6.49 2.36
CA ASP A 262 3.37 7.29 1.17
C ASP A 262 4.60 6.74 0.44
N VAL A 263 4.49 6.47 -0.87
CA VAL A 263 5.62 6.07 -1.74
C VAL A 263 5.92 7.09 -2.83
N SER A 264 5.26 8.25 -2.82
CA SER A 264 5.42 9.35 -3.79
C SER A 264 6.69 10.19 -3.56
N GLU A 265 7.73 9.55 -3.04
CA GLU A 265 8.99 10.16 -2.65
C GLU A 265 10.11 9.87 -3.65
N LYS A 266 11.01 10.85 -3.83
CA LYS A 266 12.19 10.67 -4.72
C LYS A 266 13.07 9.50 -4.28
N GLY A 267 13.14 9.24 -2.98
CA GLY A 267 13.91 8.16 -2.40
C GLY A 267 13.22 6.80 -2.44
N PHE A 268 11.96 6.71 -2.87
CA PHE A 268 11.29 5.45 -3.16
C PHE A 268 11.49 5.07 -4.63
N THR A 269 12.45 4.18 -4.88
CA THR A 269 12.91 3.85 -6.24
C THR A 269 12.26 2.58 -6.77
N ARG A 270 12.23 2.45 -8.10
CA ARG A 270 11.79 1.21 -8.78
C ARG A 270 12.74 0.04 -8.56
N ASN A 271 13.95 0.30 -8.06
CA ASN A 271 14.97 -0.71 -7.81
C ASN A 271 14.94 -1.26 -6.37
N GLY A 272 13.84 -1.07 -5.65
CA GLY A 272 13.63 -1.75 -4.37
C GLY A 272 14.23 -1.02 -3.17
N ILE A 273 14.35 0.31 -3.22
CA ILE A 273 14.90 1.13 -2.13
C ILE A 273 13.84 2.15 -1.71
N GLY A 274 13.66 2.35 -0.41
CA GLY A 274 12.93 3.47 0.17
C GLY A 274 13.81 4.18 1.19
N VAL A 275 14.26 5.40 0.88
CA VAL A 275 15.08 6.23 1.79
C VAL A 275 14.51 7.64 1.87
N LEU A 276 14.66 8.30 3.01
CA LEU A 276 14.22 9.67 3.21
C LEU A 276 15.38 10.63 2.88
N LEU A 277 15.51 10.99 1.61
CA LEU A 277 16.57 11.89 1.17
C LEU A 277 16.46 13.27 1.84
N GLU A 278 17.56 13.80 2.36
CA GLU A 278 17.60 15.21 2.73
C GLU A 278 17.38 16.09 1.50
N ASP A 279 16.54 17.12 1.64
CA ASP A 279 16.52 18.23 0.69
C ASP A 279 17.83 19.00 0.82
N VAL A 280 18.85 18.52 0.10
CA VAL A 280 20.09 19.28 -0.09
C VAL A 280 19.68 20.53 -0.88
N LYS A 281 19.42 21.63 -0.16
CA LYS A 281 19.40 22.96 -0.79
C LYS A 281 20.72 23.05 -1.52
N ALA A 282 20.67 23.03 -2.85
CA ALA A 282 21.84 23.22 -3.68
C ALA A 282 22.56 24.45 -3.13
N THR A 283 23.70 24.25 -2.48
CA THR A 283 24.58 25.36 -2.14
C THR A 283 24.93 25.99 -3.46
N ALA A 284 24.31 27.13 -3.75
CA ALA A 284 24.62 27.93 -4.90
C ALA A 284 26.14 28.13 -4.92
N GLY A 285 26.79 27.51 -5.91
CA GLY A 285 28.20 27.65 -6.27
C GLY A 285 29.17 27.92 -5.12
N SER A 286 29.82 26.88 -4.60
CA SER A 286 31.20 27.13 -4.18
C SER A 286 32.01 27.36 -5.46
N ASP A 287 32.57 28.56 -5.62
CA ASP A 287 33.43 28.96 -6.75
C ASP A 287 34.68 28.07 -6.94
N GLN A 288 34.85 27.05 -6.09
CA GLN A 288 35.91 26.05 -6.16
C GLN A 288 35.73 25.05 -7.31
N GLU A 289 34.50 24.71 -7.69
CA GLU A 289 34.25 23.77 -8.81
C GLU A 289 34.50 24.40 -10.18
N ARG A 290 34.48 25.73 -10.29
CA ARG A 290 34.73 26.43 -11.56
C ARG A 290 36.21 26.58 -11.91
N TRP A 291 37.14 26.37 -10.97
CA TRP A 291 38.56 26.72 -11.12
C TRP A 291 39.56 25.55 -11.06
N VAL A 292 39.16 24.36 -10.62
CA VAL A 292 40.09 23.22 -10.51
C VAL A 292 39.74 22.14 -11.53
N GLY A 293 40.03 22.44 -12.80
CA GLY A 293 40.25 21.37 -13.76
C GLY A 293 41.50 20.60 -13.36
N LYS A 294 41.38 19.30 -13.08
CA LYS A 294 42.49 18.36 -13.20
C LYS A 294 42.00 16.96 -13.56
N ALA A 295 42.45 16.52 -14.73
CA ALA A 295 42.54 15.12 -15.12
C ALA A 295 43.38 14.36 -14.09
N GLY A 296 42.85 13.23 -13.62
CA GLY A 296 43.53 12.30 -12.73
C GLY A 296 42.59 11.15 -12.36
N GLU A 297 42.96 9.95 -12.79
CA GLU A 297 42.50 8.62 -12.37
C GLU A 297 41.06 8.52 -11.80
N LYS A 298 40.15 7.94 -12.61
CA LYS A 298 38.91 7.37 -12.10
C LYS A 298 39.24 6.17 -11.20
N LYS A 299 39.53 6.43 -9.92
CA LYS A 299 39.21 5.44 -8.89
C LYS A 299 37.70 5.37 -8.85
N GLU A 300 37.14 4.21 -9.14
CA GLU A 300 35.77 3.87 -8.77
C GLU A 300 35.70 3.86 -7.24
N VAL A 301 35.54 5.04 -6.66
CA VAL A 301 35.02 5.17 -5.30
C VAL A 301 33.55 4.83 -5.43
N ALA A 302 33.13 3.71 -4.83
CA ALA A 302 31.70 3.40 -4.72
C ALA A 302 30.99 4.66 -4.20
N ALA A 303 29.95 5.12 -4.90
CA ALA A 303 29.23 6.32 -4.49
C ALA A 303 28.74 6.13 -3.06
N GLU A 304 29.04 7.09 -2.18
CA GLU A 304 28.53 7.07 -0.81
C GLU A 304 27.00 7.02 -0.82
N LEU A 305 26.43 6.22 0.10
CA LEU A 305 24.98 6.18 0.25
C LEU A 305 24.45 7.57 0.63
N PRO A 306 23.27 7.97 0.13
CA PRO A 306 22.72 9.28 0.43
C PRO A 306 22.49 9.45 1.94
N MET A 307 22.73 10.67 2.43
CA MET A 307 22.36 11.04 3.79
C MET A 307 20.85 11.16 3.91
N GLU A 308 20.30 10.59 4.99
CA GLU A 308 18.87 10.61 5.26
C GLU A 308 18.48 11.67 6.27
N ALA A 309 17.33 12.30 6.07
CA ALA A 309 16.85 13.34 6.97
C ALA A 309 16.49 12.76 8.35
N PRO A 310 16.80 13.49 9.44
CA PRO A 310 16.29 13.13 10.76
C PRO A 310 14.78 13.33 10.80
N VAL A 311 14.07 12.44 11.52
CA VAL A 311 12.61 12.49 11.62
C VAL A 311 12.21 12.68 13.07
N THR A 312 11.41 13.71 13.33
CA THR A 312 10.78 13.95 14.63
C THR A 312 9.26 13.73 14.54
N GLN A 313 8.60 13.70 15.70
CA GLN A 313 7.14 13.66 15.74
C GLN A 313 6.53 14.87 15.02
N GLU A 314 7.14 16.05 15.17
CA GLU A 314 6.69 17.30 14.58
C GLU A 314 6.87 17.30 13.06
N SER A 315 8.04 16.87 12.56
CA SER A 315 8.28 16.82 11.10
C SER A 315 7.35 15.82 10.41
N ARG A 316 7.04 14.71 11.09
CA ARG A 316 6.05 13.72 10.62
C ARG A 316 4.65 14.32 10.57
N GLN A 317 4.23 15.04 11.62
CA GLN A 317 2.93 15.72 11.62
C GLN A 317 2.84 16.77 10.50
N GLU A 318 3.87 17.59 10.33
CA GLU A 318 3.93 18.59 9.28
C GLU A 318 3.74 17.95 7.90
N GLY A 319 4.36 16.79 7.66
CA GLY A 319 4.20 16.04 6.42
C GLY A 319 2.74 15.64 6.11
N PHE A 320 2.00 15.21 7.14
CA PHE A 320 0.58 14.86 6.98
C PHE A 320 -0.31 16.09 6.77
N ASP A 321 -0.08 17.15 7.56
CA ASP A 321 -0.87 18.38 7.50
C ASP A 321 -0.69 19.12 6.17
N ASN A 322 0.54 19.12 5.64
CA ASN A 322 0.88 19.81 4.39
C ASN A 322 0.70 18.94 3.12
N LYS A 323 0.22 17.70 3.27
CA LYS A 323 -0.02 16.74 2.18
C LYS A 323 1.24 16.33 1.40
N THR A 324 2.41 16.38 2.02
CA THR A 324 3.64 15.72 1.50
C THR A 324 3.80 14.30 2.02
N THR A 325 2.93 13.88 2.94
CA THR A 325 2.73 12.49 3.35
C THR A 325 1.23 12.21 3.29
N THR A 326 0.85 11.31 2.41
CA THR A 326 -0.51 10.87 2.13
C THR A 326 -0.55 9.34 2.13
N ASP A 327 -1.74 8.76 2.15
CA ASP A 327 -1.86 7.31 2.01
C ASP A 327 -2.05 6.97 0.54
N ASP A 328 -1.04 6.37 -0.09
CA ASP A 328 -1.07 6.04 -1.52
C ASP A 328 -0.65 4.60 -1.84
N HIS A 329 -0.12 3.83 -0.88
CA HIS A 329 0.27 2.44 -1.13
C HIS A 329 0.34 1.53 0.11
N GLY A 330 -0.24 0.33 -0.01
CA GLY A 330 -0.16 -0.74 1.00
C GLY A 330 0.88 -1.81 0.64
N MET A 331 1.70 -2.21 1.60
CA MET A 331 2.73 -3.26 1.47
C MET A 331 2.82 -4.12 2.75
N GLN A 332 3.69 -5.13 2.78
CA GLN A 332 3.91 -5.96 3.97
C GLN A 332 5.35 -5.84 4.46
N ILE A 333 5.55 -5.45 5.72
CA ILE A 333 6.84 -5.52 6.41
C ILE A 333 7.01 -6.93 6.99
N PHE A 334 8.11 -7.62 6.66
CA PHE A 334 8.34 -9.00 7.09
C PHE A 334 9.72 -9.27 7.70
N GLY A 335 10.64 -8.32 7.63
CA GLY A 335 11.99 -8.53 8.09
C GLY A 335 12.78 -7.25 8.34
N LEU A 336 14.01 -7.43 8.79
CA LEU A 336 14.97 -6.41 9.10
C LEU A 336 16.32 -6.79 8.50
N ALA A 337 16.97 -5.83 7.86
CA ALA A 337 18.32 -5.94 7.30
C ALA A 337 19.16 -4.72 7.69
N LYS A 338 20.47 -4.80 7.44
CA LYS A 338 21.40 -3.68 7.53
C LYS A 338 22.11 -3.45 6.21
N ASP A 339 22.37 -2.18 5.88
CA ASP A 339 23.27 -1.84 4.77
C ASP A 339 24.75 -2.02 5.16
N GLN A 340 25.65 -1.69 4.24
CA GLN A 340 27.10 -1.70 4.46
C GLN A 340 27.62 -0.70 5.52
N ASN A 341 26.82 0.31 5.87
CA ASN A 341 27.13 1.33 6.88
C ASN A 341 26.55 0.98 8.26
N GLY A 342 25.77 -0.09 8.36
CA GLY A 342 25.10 -0.54 9.59
C GLY A 342 23.74 0.11 9.83
N THR A 343 23.21 0.89 8.88
CA THR A 343 21.88 1.49 8.91
C THR A 343 20.81 0.40 8.81
N ASN A 344 19.76 0.49 9.62
CA ASN A 344 18.65 -0.47 9.59
C ASN A 344 17.70 -0.20 8.42
N TYR A 345 17.28 -1.27 7.76
CA TYR A 345 16.25 -1.29 6.72
C TYR A 345 15.22 -2.36 7.02
N PHE A 346 13.94 -2.00 6.92
CA PHE A 346 12.84 -2.94 6.90
C PHE A 346 12.75 -3.62 5.55
N MET A 347 12.57 -4.94 5.56
CA MET A 347 12.34 -5.75 4.38
C MET A 347 10.83 -5.76 4.09
N VAL A 348 10.47 -5.34 2.88
CA VAL A 348 9.10 -5.06 2.49
C VAL A 348 8.71 -5.88 1.27
N LYS A 349 7.68 -6.70 1.39
CA LYS A 349 7.06 -7.42 0.26
C LYS A 349 6.09 -6.48 -0.43
N ASN A 350 6.37 -6.16 -1.70
CA ASN A 350 5.51 -5.38 -2.56
C ASN A 350 4.61 -6.30 -3.43
N SER A 351 3.66 -5.71 -4.16
CA SER A 351 2.67 -6.40 -4.99
C SER A 351 2.78 -6.00 -6.48
N TRP A 352 3.97 -5.64 -6.95
CA TRP A 352 4.24 -5.23 -8.34
C TRP A 352 4.93 -6.31 -9.18
N GLY A 353 4.88 -7.57 -8.73
CA GLY A 353 5.59 -8.68 -9.34
C GLY A 353 7.09 -8.68 -9.04
N THR A 354 7.81 -9.60 -9.68
CA THR A 354 9.20 -9.93 -9.36
C THR A 354 10.23 -9.25 -10.26
N ALA A 355 9.81 -8.37 -11.17
CA ALA A 355 10.67 -7.71 -12.15
C ALA A 355 11.39 -6.46 -11.57
N SER A 356 11.91 -6.55 -10.34
CA SER A 356 12.72 -5.52 -9.69
C SER A 356 14.06 -6.10 -9.22
N LYS A 357 15.03 -5.24 -8.83
CA LYS A 357 16.40 -5.65 -8.42
C LYS A 357 16.38 -6.76 -7.35
N TYR A 358 15.44 -6.71 -6.41
CA TYR A 358 15.32 -7.68 -5.31
C TYR A 358 14.07 -8.57 -5.44
N GLY A 359 13.64 -8.87 -6.67
CA GLY A 359 12.60 -9.88 -6.89
C GLY A 359 11.23 -9.51 -6.33
N GLY A 360 10.89 -8.21 -6.30
CA GLY A 360 9.64 -7.71 -5.72
C GLY A 360 9.74 -7.29 -4.25
N ILE A 361 10.93 -7.39 -3.65
CA ILE A 361 11.21 -6.91 -2.29
C ILE A 361 11.77 -5.49 -2.34
N TRP A 362 11.38 -4.67 -1.37
CA TRP A 362 11.92 -3.35 -1.09
C TRP A 362 12.66 -3.35 0.24
N TYR A 363 13.69 -2.52 0.33
CA TYR A 363 14.39 -2.21 1.56
C TYR A 363 14.11 -0.75 1.91
N CYS A 364 13.34 -0.52 2.96
CA CYS A 364 12.94 0.82 3.41
C CYS A 364 13.68 1.17 4.70
N SER A 365 14.42 2.26 4.71
CA SER A 365 15.21 2.68 5.88
C SER A 365 14.32 2.98 7.09
N ASP A 366 14.93 2.98 8.29
CA ASP A 366 14.25 3.46 9.51
C ASP A 366 13.64 4.85 9.29
N SER A 367 14.41 5.80 8.76
CA SER A 367 13.96 7.17 8.51
C SER A 367 12.78 7.22 7.55
N PHE A 368 12.79 6.44 6.47
CA PHE A 368 11.68 6.39 5.52
C PHE A 368 10.41 5.86 6.19
N VAL A 369 10.47 4.71 6.85
CA VAL A 369 9.31 4.11 7.53
C VAL A 369 8.80 5.05 8.62
N ARG A 370 9.68 5.63 9.42
CA ARG A 370 9.36 6.59 10.47
C ARG A 370 8.64 7.83 9.94
N ALA A 371 9.07 8.37 8.80
CA ALA A 371 8.46 9.57 8.22
C ALA A 371 7.17 9.28 7.44
N LYS A 372 7.13 8.19 6.67
CA LYS A 372 6.16 8.00 5.59
C LYS A 372 5.06 6.97 5.85
N SER A 373 5.22 6.13 6.88
CA SER A 373 4.11 5.27 7.31
C SER A 373 2.87 6.10 7.61
N MET A 374 1.69 5.63 7.24
CA MET A 374 0.41 6.19 7.67
C MET A 374 -0.11 5.40 8.87
N ASP A 375 -0.04 4.08 8.77
CA ASP A 375 -0.49 3.12 9.77
C ASP A 375 0.21 1.77 9.59
N VAL A 376 0.05 0.90 10.59
CA VAL A 376 0.35 -0.53 10.49
C VAL A 376 -0.76 -1.35 11.11
N VAL A 377 -1.08 -2.47 10.49
CA VAL A 377 -1.93 -3.52 11.08
C VAL A 377 -1.05 -4.66 11.57
N VAL A 378 -1.26 -5.06 12.82
CA VAL A 378 -0.51 -6.13 13.47
C VAL A 378 -1.40 -6.95 14.39
N HIS A 379 -1.06 -8.22 14.57
CA HIS A 379 -1.70 -9.06 15.57
C HIS A 379 -1.45 -8.53 16.99
N LYS A 380 -2.48 -8.49 17.84
CA LYS A 380 -2.40 -7.94 19.20
C LYS A 380 -1.25 -8.51 20.02
N ASP A 381 -0.95 -9.80 19.88
CA ASP A 381 0.14 -10.47 20.61
C ASP A 381 1.56 -10.04 20.20
N ALA A 382 1.71 -9.29 19.10
CA ALA A 382 2.97 -8.63 18.81
C ALA A 382 3.26 -7.46 19.78
N LEU A 383 2.22 -6.85 20.35
CA LEU A 383 2.35 -5.69 21.23
C LEU A 383 2.95 -6.07 22.59
N SER A 384 3.72 -5.16 23.19
CA SER A 384 4.19 -5.33 24.56
C SER A 384 3.02 -5.29 25.56
N LYS A 385 3.17 -5.95 26.71
CA LYS A 385 2.14 -5.93 27.77
C LYS A 385 1.85 -4.50 28.25
N ASP A 386 2.88 -3.67 28.34
CA ASP A 386 2.74 -2.28 28.77
C ASP A 386 1.96 -1.46 27.74
N LEU A 387 2.25 -1.64 26.44
CA LEU A 387 1.49 -0.95 25.39
C LEU A 387 0.03 -1.41 25.35
N LYS A 388 -0.24 -2.72 25.42
CA LYS A 388 -1.62 -3.24 25.52
C LYS A 388 -2.38 -2.57 26.67
N LYS A 389 -1.74 -2.45 27.84
CA LYS A 389 -2.32 -1.77 29.01
C LYS A 389 -2.60 -0.29 28.77
N LYS A 390 -1.67 0.46 28.15
CA LYS A 390 -1.88 1.88 27.80
C LYS A 390 -3.06 2.06 26.84
N LEU A 391 -3.23 1.15 25.88
CA LEU A 391 -4.27 1.20 24.86
C LEU A 391 -5.61 0.57 25.30
N GLY A 392 -5.66 -0.08 26.47
CA GLY A 392 -6.85 -0.79 26.93
C GLY A 392 -7.18 -2.07 26.13
N ILE A 393 -6.20 -2.63 25.42
CA ILE A 393 -6.33 -3.88 24.68
C ILE A 393 -6.20 -5.05 25.67
N LYS A 394 -7.19 -5.94 25.67
CA LYS A 394 -7.22 -7.13 26.54
C LYS A 394 -6.27 -8.23 26.08
#